data_AF-A0A645BKP3-F1
#
_entry.id   AF-A0A645BKP3-F1
#
_cell.length_a   1.000
_cell.length_b   1.000
_cell.length_c   1.000
_cell.angle_alpha   90.00
_cell.angle_beta   90.00
_cell.angle_gamma   90.00
#
_symmetry.space_group_name_H-M   'P 1'
#
loop_
_entity.id
_entity.type
_entity.pdbx_description
1 polymer ?
#
loop_
_entity_poly.entity_id
_entity_poly.type
_entity_poly.pdbx_seq_one_letter_code
_entity_poly.pdbx_strand_id
1 'polypeptide(L)'
;MYYKAKISLTSTNNIRTFRIFEIDPKTGVRGKQIVKDTAILFVRNDTIIKLPNDTVIKTINDTIVQFGIDTVFNPTVKSYSTQFIVTKLTANKGIEIVVEDEDLMTYSKKLIVKISPKVVTSNVVTIETAEVYKGPYYASWLGGRAYFRHNGATYSNEIDFTLGNIAITGTDTVPAFISGDLRQEKGLLYLPNLRSCKFGLTTMNKLAFDAISNIDASVIKNLPAPTLSAIKIESAKVYVYENDTEKGLIFIGSIAAKTATLEQPNGTWVKRNNNYHELKIITKTAPKN
;
A
#
# COMPACT_ATOMS: atom_id res chain seq x y z
N MET A 1 -12.85 -6.69 4.14
CA MET A 1 -11.94 -7.81 4.47
C MET A 1 -11.74 -7.87 5.98
N TYR A 2 -11.72 -9.08 6.56
CA TYR A 2 -11.43 -9.31 7.98
C TYR A 2 -10.43 -10.46 8.13
N TYR A 3 -9.72 -10.49 9.25
CA TYR A 3 -8.86 -11.61 9.64
C TYR A 3 -9.33 -12.16 10.98
N LYS A 4 -9.48 -13.50 11.06
CA LYS A 4 -9.83 -14.19 12.30
C LYS A 4 -8.60 -14.99 12.74
N ALA A 5 -8.13 -14.72 13.95
CA ALA A 5 -7.13 -15.54 14.62
C ALA A 5 -7.74 -16.20 15.86
N LYS A 6 -7.42 -17.47 16.07
CA LYS A 6 -7.61 -18.10 17.38
C LYS A 6 -6.33 -17.86 18.19
N ILE A 7 -6.44 -17.14 19.28
CA ILE A 7 -5.34 -16.94 20.23
C ILE A 7 -5.55 -17.98 21.34
N SER A 8 -4.56 -18.84 21.55
CA SER A 8 -4.57 -19.82 22.63
C SER A 8 -3.28 -19.69 23.43
N LEU A 9 -3.41 -19.69 24.76
CA LEU A 9 -2.31 -19.59 25.70
C LEU A 9 -2.45 -20.70 26.73
N THR A 10 -1.32 -21.25 27.13
CA THR A 10 -1.20 -22.22 28.21
C THR A 10 -0.07 -21.76 29.11
N SER A 11 -0.29 -21.78 30.42
CA SER A 11 0.65 -21.32 31.44
C SER A 11 0.84 -22.39 32.51
N THR A 12 2.05 -22.48 33.06
CA THR A 12 2.36 -23.32 34.22
C THR A 12 1.74 -22.73 35.49
N ASN A 13 1.87 -21.40 35.63
CA ASN A 13 1.29 -20.56 36.67
C ASN A 13 -0.14 -20.14 36.32
N ASN A 14 -0.94 -19.80 37.32
CA ASN A 14 -2.29 -19.28 37.07
C ASN A 14 -2.24 -17.91 36.40
N ILE A 15 -3.12 -17.70 35.42
CA ILE A 15 -3.19 -16.48 34.62
C ILE A 15 -4.02 -15.45 35.38
N ARG A 16 -3.40 -14.31 35.70
CA ARG A 16 -4.03 -13.20 36.42
C ARG A 16 -4.74 -12.23 35.50
N THR A 17 -4.08 -11.79 34.43
CA THR A 17 -4.69 -10.92 33.44
C THR A 17 -4.38 -11.37 32.02
N PHE A 18 -5.32 -11.11 31.12
CA PHE A 18 -5.15 -11.32 29.68
C PHE A 18 -5.63 -10.07 28.94
N ARG A 19 -4.71 -9.36 28.32
CA ARG A 19 -4.97 -8.07 27.68
C ARG A 19 -4.44 -8.10 26.25
N ILE A 20 -5.21 -7.52 25.32
CA ILE A 20 -4.77 -7.32 23.94
C ILE A 20 -4.76 -5.82 23.66
N PHE A 21 -3.65 -5.31 23.12
CA PHE A 21 -3.48 -3.93 22.72
C PHE A 21 -3.31 -3.83 21.20
N GLU A 22 -3.76 -2.72 20.61
CA GLU A 22 -3.31 -2.31 19.29
C GLU A 22 -1.84 -1.94 19.37
N ILE A 23 -1.07 -2.23 18.32
CA ILE A 23 0.27 -1.68 18.16
C ILE A 23 0.41 -1.05 16.78
N ASP A 24 1.25 -0.03 16.69
CA ASP A 24 1.74 0.46 15.41
C ASP A 24 2.55 -0.66 14.72
N PRO A 25 2.14 -1.12 13.52
CA PRO A 25 2.82 -2.21 12.82
C PRO A 25 4.22 -1.84 12.31
N LYS A 26 4.59 -0.56 12.27
CA LYS A 26 5.92 -0.08 11.85
C LYS A 26 6.86 0.06 13.04
N THR A 27 6.39 0.66 14.13
CA THR A 27 7.23 1.01 15.29
C THR A 27 7.09 0.04 16.45
N GLY A 28 6.02 -0.75 16.49
CA GLY A 28 5.69 -1.68 17.57
C GLY A 28 5.24 -0.99 18.86
N VAL A 29 4.95 0.32 18.81
CA VAL A 29 4.48 1.11 19.96
C VAL A 29 3.06 0.68 20.34
N ARG A 30 2.85 0.49 21.65
CA ARG A 30 1.56 0.08 22.23
C ARG A 30 0.57 1.24 22.18
N GLY A 31 -0.63 0.95 21.68
CA GLY A 31 -1.77 1.86 21.63
C GLY A 31 -2.89 1.40 22.55
N LYS A 32 -4.12 1.53 22.07
CA LYS A 32 -5.35 1.27 22.83
C LYS A 32 -5.53 -0.21 23.17
N GLN A 33 -6.03 -0.50 24.37
CA GLN A 33 -6.49 -1.85 24.74
C GLN A 33 -7.79 -2.22 24.01
N ILE A 34 -7.80 -3.39 23.37
CA ILE A 34 -8.89 -3.92 22.54
C ILE A 34 -9.72 -4.93 23.31
N VAL A 35 -9.08 -5.80 24.10
CA VAL A 35 -9.75 -6.78 24.96
C VAL A 35 -9.50 -6.38 26.41
N LYS A 36 -10.58 -6.04 27.12
CA LYS A 36 -10.58 -5.81 28.57
C LYS A 36 -10.76 -7.13 29.31
N ASP A 37 -10.18 -7.18 30.51
CA ASP A 37 -10.06 -8.36 31.36
C ASP A 37 -11.36 -9.16 31.42
N THR A 38 -11.31 -10.40 30.93
CA THR A 38 -12.34 -11.40 31.19
C THR A 38 -12.01 -12.02 32.54
N ALA A 39 -12.32 -11.34 33.65
CA ALA A 39 -12.36 -12.05 34.93
C ALA A 39 -13.61 -12.92 34.94
N ILE A 40 -13.41 -14.22 34.81
CA ILE A 40 -14.48 -15.20 34.95
C ILE A 40 -14.69 -15.40 36.47
N LEU A 41 -15.72 -14.75 37.01
CA LEU A 41 -16.19 -14.93 38.37
C LEU A 41 -16.90 -16.29 38.47
N PHE A 42 -16.26 -17.29 39.08
CA PHE A 42 -16.97 -18.46 39.61
C PHE A 42 -17.06 -18.29 41.13
N VAL A 43 -18.20 -17.81 41.62
CA VAL A 43 -18.52 -17.87 43.04
C VAL A 43 -19.12 -19.26 43.29
N ARG A 44 -18.44 -20.11 44.07
CA ARG A 44 -19.14 -21.26 44.66
C ARG A 44 -20.10 -20.74 45.72
N ASN A 45 -21.28 -21.35 45.83
CA ASN A 45 -22.19 -21.10 46.94
C ASN A 45 -21.42 -21.12 48.26
N ASP A 46 -21.69 -20.12 49.11
CA ASP A 46 -21.13 -19.92 50.45
C ASP A 46 -19.69 -19.37 50.57
N THR A 47 -19.17 -18.69 49.54
CA THR A 47 -17.85 -18.04 49.64
C THR A 47 -17.95 -16.60 50.17
N ILE A 48 -17.23 -16.29 51.26
CA ILE A 48 -17.09 -14.92 51.80
C ILE A 48 -15.88 -14.24 51.14
N ILE A 49 -16.08 -13.06 50.55
CA ILE A 49 -15.00 -12.23 50.01
C ILE A 49 -14.77 -11.06 50.97
N LYS A 50 -13.54 -10.96 51.52
CA LYS A 50 -13.12 -9.85 52.38
C LYS A 50 -12.33 -8.84 51.54
N LEU A 51 -12.82 -7.60 51.46
CA LEU A 51 -12.15 -6.51 50.74
C LEU A 51 -11.17 -5.74 51.66
N PRO A 52 -10.19 -5.01 51.12
CA PRO A 52 -9.12 -4.36 51.89
C PRO A 52 -9.57 -3.26 52.86
N ASN A 53 -10.81 -2.81 52.75
CA ASN A 53 -11.44 -1.77 53.58
C ASN A 53 -12.38 -2.35 54.65
N ASP A 54 -12.12 -3.58 55.12
CA ASP A 54 -12.91 -4.31 56.13
C ASP A 54 -14.41 -4.46 55.81
N THR A 55 -14.79 -4.30 54.53
CA THR A 55 -16.16 -4.55 54.08
C THR A 55 -16.32 -6.05 53.79
N VAL A 56 -17.28 -6.70 54.45
CA VAL A 56 -17.63 -8.11 54.23
C VAL A 56 -18.83 -8.19 53.29
N ILE A 57 -18.66 -8.82 52.14
CA ILE A 57 -19.78 -9.14 51.24
C ILE A 57 -20.22 -10.56 51.54
N LYS A 58 -21.45 -10.72 52.02
CA LYS A 58 -22.12 -12.01 52.18
C LYS A 58 -23.20 -12.10 51.11
N THR A 59 -23.11 -13.08 50.23
CA THR A 59 -24.20 -13.43 49.31
C THR A 59 -25.34 -14.02 50.12
N ILE A 60 -26.51 -13.38 50.08
CA ILE A 60 -27.80 -13.96 50.49
C ILE A 60 -28.77 -13.66 49.35
N ASN A 61 -29.30 -14.71 48.72
CA ASN A 61 -30.35 -14.66 47.69
C ASN A 61 -30.04 -13.80 46.46
N ASP A 62 -29.07 -14.26 45.65
CA ASP A 62 -28.97 -14.00 44.20
C ASP A 62 -28.88 -12.54 43.69
N THR A 63 -28.46 -11.58 44.52
CA THR A 63 -28.16 -10.22 44.00
C THR A 63 -26.74 -9.78 44.39
N ILE A 64 -25.88 -9.59 43.38
CA ILE A 64 -24.54 -9.01 43.53
C ILE A 64 -24.59 -7.57 43.02
N VAL A 65 -24.24 -6.61 43.89
CA VAL A 65 -23.97 -5.22 43.50
C VAL A 65 -22.45 -4.99 43.59
N GLN A 66 -21.84 -4.72 42.45
CA GLN A 66 -20.41 -4.47 42.29
C GLN A 66 -20.04 -3.05 42.74
N PHE A 67 -19.04 -2.91 43.61
CA PHE A 67 -18.30 -1.66 43.81
C PHE A 67 -16.81 -1.90 43.60
N GLY A 68 -16.27 -1.41 42.47
CA GLY A 68 -14.84 -1.44 42.16
C GLY A 68 -14.52 -1.91 40.74
N ILE A 69 -13.59 -1.19 40.11
CA ILE A 69 -13.08 -1.43 38.74
C ILE A 69 -12.01 -2.52 38.66
N ASP A 70 -11.64 -3.15 39.78
CA ASP A 70 -10.70 -4.27 39.79
C ASP A 70 -11.43 -5.60 39.64
N THR A 71 -11.25 -6.19 38.45
CA THR A 71 -11.63 -7.55 38.09
C THR A 71 -11.02 -8.57 39.07
N VAL A 72 -11.86 -9.33 39.77
CA VAL A 72 -11.47 -10.34 40.77
C VAL A 72 -10.70 -11.49 40.11
N PHE A 73 -9.49 -11.78 40.59
CA PHE A 73 -8.61 -12.84 40.10
C PHE A 73 -9.21 -14.24 40.31
N ASN A 74 -9.16 -15.09 39.29
CA ASN A 74 -9.49 -16.51 39.40
C ASN A 74 -8.19 -17.34 39.47
N PRO A 75 -7.81 -17.90 40.64
CA PRO A 75 -6.54 -18.58 40.87
C PRO A 75 -6.49 -20.01 40.29
N THR A 76 -7.28 -20.32 39.26
CA THR A 76 -7.31 -21.68 38.65
C THR A 76 -7.17 -21.67 37.13
N VAL A 77 -7.13 -20.50 36.48
CA VAL A 77 -7.10 -20.41 35.02
C VAL A 77 -5.67 -20.62 34.52
N LYS A 78 -5.39 -21.81 33.98
CA LYS A 78 -4.08 -22.15 33.38
C LYS A 78 -4.06 -22.09 31.85
N SER A 79 -5.22 -21.96 31.23
CA SER A 79 -5.33 -21.83 29.78
C SER A 79 -6.40 -20.80 29.41
N TYR A 80 -6.16 -20.09 28.33
CA TYR A 80 -7.10 -19.11 27.79
C TYR A 80 -7.13 -19.23 26.28
N SER A 81 -8.34 -19.31 25.72
CA SER A 81 -8.54 -19.33 24.27
C SER A 81 -9.62 -18.34 23.90
N THR A 82 -9.30 -17.44 22.97
CA THR A 82 -10.27 -16.48 22.44
C THR A 82 -10.11 -16.36 20.93
N GLN A 83 -11.21 -16.01 20.27
CA GLN A 83 -11.18 -15.65 18.86
C GLN A 83 -11.02 -14.13 18.75
N PHE A 84 -9.93 -13.70 18.15
CA PHE A 84 -9.68 -12.29 17.85
C PHE A 84 -10.00 -12.00 16.39
N ILE A 85 -10.84 -11.00 16.15
CA ILE A 85 -11.27 -10.61 14.81
C ILE A 85 -10.77 -9.20 14.52
N VAL A 86 -9.93 -9.08 13.49
CA VAL A 86 -9.51 -7.80 12.95
C VAL A 86 -10.46 -7.43 11.82
N THR A 87 -11.31 -6.42 12.06
CA THR A 87 -12.22 -5.89 11.05
C THR A 87 -11.63 -4.68 10.33
N LYS A 88 -12.23 -4.32 9.18
CA LYS A 88 -11.85 -3.15 8.36
C LYS A 88 -10.34 -3.10 8.08
N LEU A 89 -9.81 -4.20 7.55
CA LEU A 89 -8.42 -4.29 7.12
C LEU A 89 -8.21 -3.43 5.87
N THR A 90 -7.78 -2.18 6.06
CA THR A 90 -7.42 -1.22 5.00
C THR A 90 -5.92 -0.93 4.94
N ALA A 91 -5.19 -1.28 6.00
CA ALA A 91 -3.74 -1.17 6.13
C ALA A 91 -3.23 -2.29 7.05
N ASN A 92 -1.90 -2.48 7.12
CA ASN A 92 -1.29 -3.38 8.10
C ASN A 92 -1.79 -3.03 9.50
N LYS A 93 -2.04 -4.05 10.31
CA LYS A 93 -2.43 -3.88 11.72
C LYS A 93 -1.56 -4.77 12.59
N GLY A 94 -1.27 -4.32 13.80
CA GLY A 94 -0.57 -5.14 14.78
C GLY A 94 -1.36 -5.23 16.08
N ILE A 95 -1.12 -6.30 16.81
CA ILE A 95 -1.54 -6.44 18.20
C ILE A 95 -0.38 -6.86 19.10
N GLU A 96 -0.50 -6.52 20.37
CA GLU A 96 0.32 -7.08 21.44
C GLU A 96 -0.58 -7.80 22.44
N ILE A 97 -0.26 -9.05 22.69
CA ILE A 97 -0.90 -9.87 23.71
C ILE A 97 -0.03 -9.74 24.96
N VAL A 98 -0.63 -9.37 26.09
CA VAL A 98 0.04 -9.22 27.38
C VAL A 98 -0.67 -10.11 28.38
N VAL A 99 0.11 -10.92 29.09
CA VAL A 99 -0.35 -11.86 30.11
C VAL A 99 0.41 -11.54 31.38
N GLU A 100 -0.31 -11.49 32.50
CA GLU A 100 0.29 -11.44 33.83
C GLU A 100 -0.10 -12.70 34.58
N ASP A 101 0.83 -13.33 35.29
CA ASP A 101 0.56 -14.50 36.10
C ASP A 101 0.29 -14.15 37.59
N GLU A 102 0.09 -15.18 38.41
CA GLU A 102 -0.15 -15.05 39.84
C GLU A 102 1.02 -14.47 40.63
N ASP A 103 2.25 -14.58 40.10
CA ASP A 103 3.48 -14.03 40.69
C ASP A 103 3.73 -12.59 40.24
N LEU A 104 2.77 -11.96 39.56
CA LEU A 104 2.86 -10.61 38.97
C LEU A 104 3.90 -10.49 37.85
N MET A 105 4.33 -11.60 37.27
CA MET A 105 5.25 -11.63 36.15
C MET A 105 4.50 -11.37 34.85
N THR A 106 5.01 -10.42 34.05
CA THR A 106 4.39 -10.02 32.78
C THR A 106 5.11 -10.62 31.59
N TYR A 107 4.34 -11.26 30.70
CA TYR A 107 4.78 -11.81 29.43
C TYR A 107 4.06 -11.10 28.28
N SER A 108 4.75 -10.90 27.15
CA SER A 108 4.12 -10.29 25.98
C SER A 108 4.58 -10.89 24.65
N LYS A 109 3.68 -10.87 23.67
CA LYS A 109 3.97 -11.26 22.28
C LYS A 109 3.30 -10.30 21.31
N LYS A 110 4.07 -9.80 20.35
CA LYS A 110 3.58 -8.95 19.27
C LYS A 110 3.28 -9.78 18.02
N LEU A 111 2.17 -9.49 17.36
CA LEU A 111 1.72 -10.12 16.12
C LEU A 111 1.35 -9.03 15.11
N ILE A 112 1.70 -9.24 13.85
CA ILE A 112 1.40 -8.30 12.76
C ILE A 112 0.60 -9.04 11.68
N VAL A 113 -0.52 -8.44 11.29
CA VAL A 113 -1.29 -8.83 10.10
C VAL A 113 -0.84 -7.91 8.97
N LYS A 114 -0.04 -8.47 8.05
CA LYS A 114 0.44 -7.77 6.86
C LYS A 114 -0.57 -7.93 5.73
N ILE A 115 -0.95 -6.81 5.10
CA ILE A 115 -1.76 -6.80 3.89
C ILE A 115 -0.83 -6.62 2.69
N SER A 116 -0.90 -7.55 1.73
CA SER A 116 -0.25 -7.37 0.44
C SER A 116 -1.03 -6.32 -0.37
N PRO A 117 -0.39 -5.23 -0.81
CA PRO A 117 -1.06 -4.24 -1.64
C PRO A 117 -1.44 -4.88 -2.98
N LYS A 118 -2.66 -4.56 -3.46
CA LYS A 118 -3.12 -4.91 -4.81
C LYS A 118 -2.80 -3.82 -5.82
N VAL A 119 -2.51 -2.61 -5.33
CA VAL A 119 -2.11 -1.47 -6.15
C VAL A 119 -0.80 -0.92 -5.61
N VAL A 120 0.20 -0.83 -6.48
CA VAL A 120 1.49 -0.19 -6.21
C VAL A 120 1.38 1.27 -6.62
N THR A 121 1.57 2.18 -5.67
CA THR A 121 1.59 3.63 -5.93
C THR A 121 3.05 4.09 -6.00
N SER A 122 3.40 4.86 -7.03
CA SER A 122 4.72 5.45 -7.15
C SER A 122 4.90 6.66 -6.23
N ASN A 123 6.16 7.03 -5.96
CA ASN A 123 6.47 8.40 -5.55
C ASN A 123 6.24 9.37 -6.74
N VAL A 124 6.42 10.67 -6.52
CA VAL A 124 6.52 11.61 -7.65
C VAL A 124 7.78 11.28 -8.44
N VAL A 125 7.60 10.88 -9.70
CA VAL A 125 8.69 10.54 -10.62
C VAL A 125 8.87 11.68 -11.60
N THR A 126 10.09 12.21 -11.69
CA THR A 126 10.51 13.08 -12.79
C THR A 126 10.97 12.22 -13.95
N ILE A 127 10.33 12.37 -15.10
CA ILE A 127 10.61 11.64 -16.33
C ILE A 127 10.69 12.62 -17.51
N GLU A 128 11.49 12.31 -18.51
CA GLU A 128 11.72 13.20 -19.66
C GLU A 128 11.28 12.50 -20.95
N THR A 129 10.87 13.27 -21.96
CA THR A 129 10.57 12.73 -23.29
C THR A 129 11.82 12.44 -24.13
N ALA A 130 13.00 12.78 -23.60
CA ALA A 130 14.30 12.55 -24.21
C ALA A 130 15.29 12.03 -23.14
N GLU A 131 16.48 11.64 -23.57
CA GLU A 131 17.56 11.18 -22.69
C GLU A 131 18.53 12.32 -22.39
N VAL A 132 18.20 13.18 -21.41
CA VAL A 132 19.03 14.33 -21.02
C VAL A 132 19.53 14.19 -19.59
N TYR A 133 18.65 14.35 -18.60
CA TYR A 133 18.96 14.19 -17.18
C TYR A 133 18.18 13.05 -16.53
N LYS A 134 17.08 12.66 -17.16
CA LYS A 134 16.31 11.45 -16.92
C LYS A 134 16.10 10.79 -18.28
N GLY A 135 15.61 9.56 -18.28
CA GLY A 135 15.31 8.88 -19.53
C GLY A 135 13.82 8.59 -19.68
N PRO A 136 13.38 8.31 -20.92
CA PRO A 136 11.97 8.24 -21.29
C PRO A 136 11.31 6.90 -20.98
N TYR A 137 11.99 5.99 -20.29
CA TYR A 137 11.51 4.64 -20.01
C TYR A 137 11.04 4.54 -18.56
N TYR A 138 9.76 4.23 -18.35
CA TYR A 138 9.18 4.11 -17.02
C TYR A 138 9.02 2.66 -16.59
N ALA A 139 9.31 2.37 -15.32
CA ALA A 139 9.00 1.11 -14.67
C ALA A 139 8.36 1.37 -13.30
N SER A 140 7.27 0.67 -13.00
CA SER A 140 6.43 0.84 -11.80
C SER A 140 7.03 0.20 -10.55
N TRP A 141 7.90 -0.79 -10.72
CA TRP A 141 8.58 -1.47 -9.62
C TRP A 141 9.41 -0.50 -8.76
N LEU A 142 9.63 -0.89 -7.50
CA LEU A 142 10.36 -0.08 -6.50
C LEU A 142 9.82 1.35 -6.32
N GLY A 143 8.51 1.54 -6.52
CA GLY A 143 7.84 2.84 -6.31
C GLY A 143 8.00 3.82 -7.47
N GLY A 144 8.23 3.32 -8.69
CA GLY A 144 8.32 4.11 -9.92
C GLY A 144 9.72 4.63 -10.20
N ARG A 145 10.24 4.37 -11.40
CA ARG A 145 11.58 4.77 -11.84
C ARG A 145 11.60 5.16 -13.32
N ALA A 146 12.45 6.13 -13.63
CA ALA A 146 12.77 6.53 -15.00
C ALA A 146 14.19 6.04 -15.34
N TYR A 147 14.34 5.42 -16.52
CA TYR A 147 15.61 4.88 -16.99
C TYR A 147 16.02 5.57 -18.28
N PHE A 148 17.33 5.74 -18.47
CA PHE A 148 17.97 5.95 -19.77
C PHE A 148 18.02 4.64 -20.55
N ARG A 149 18.21 4.68 -21.87
CA ARG A 149 18.36 3.48 -22.70
C ARG A 149 19.52 2.62 -22.22
N HIS A 150 20.71 3.20 -22.06
CA HIS A 150 21.91 2.45 -21.69
C HIS A 150 21.78 1.68 -20.36
N ASN A 151 21.08 2.25 -19.36
CA ASN A 151 20.81 1.58 -18.08
C ASN A 151 19.55 0.70 -18.11
N GLY A 152 18.57 1.07 -18.93
CA GLY A 152 17.28 0.40 -19.05
C GLY A 152 17.38 -0.93 -19.79
N ALA A 153 18.42 -1.17 -20.58
CA ALA A 153 18.63 -2.43 -21.28
C ALA A 153 18.64 -3.65 -20.35
N THR A 154 19.19 -3.53 -19.14
CA THR A 154 19.18 -4.58 -18.11
C THR A 154 17.78 -4.84 -17.54
N TYR A 155 16.89 -3.86 -17.65
CA TYR A 155 15.55 -3.85 -17.07
C TYR A 155 14.46 -3.75 -18.14
N SER A 156 14.73 -4.20 -19.38
CA SER A 156 13.78 -4.09 -20.49
C SER A 156 12.44 -4.76 -20.17
N ASN A 157 12.49 -5.89 -19.47
CA ASN A 157 11.32 -6.61 -19.00
C ASN A 157 10.57 -5.90 -17.87
N GLU A 158 11.13 -4.89 -17.23
CA GLU A 158 10.47 -4.12 -16.16
C GLU A 158 9.91 -2.79 -16.67
N ILE A 159 10.22 -2.38 -17.90
CA ILE A 159 9.72 -1.14 -18.48
C ILE A 159 8.25 -1.33 -18.90
N ASP A 160 7.38 -0.50 -18.36
CA ASP A 160 5.92 -0.59 -18.54
C ASP A 160 5.43 0.24 -19.73
N PHE A 161 5.98 1.44 -19.89
CA PHE A 161 5.65 2.38 -20.94
C PHE A 161 6.78 3.38 -21.17
N THR A 162 6.67 4.15 -22.26
CA THR A 162 7.70 5.12 -22.64
C THR A 162 7.11 6.46 -23.06
N LEU A 163 7.96 7.49 -23.10
CA LEU A 163 7.58 8.85 -23.50
C LEU A 163 8.40 9.34 -24.69
N GLY A 164 7.85 10.26 -25.47
CA GLY A 164 8.59 10.92 -26.55
C GLY A 164 7.92 12.20 -27.01
N ASN A 165 8.70 13.08 -27.63
CA ASN A 165 8.15 14.17 -28.41
C ASN A 165 7.90 13.66 -29.83
N ILE A 166 6.63 13.53 -30.23
CA ILE A 166 6.25 13.06 -31.56
C ILE A 166 5.12 13.91 -32.13
N ALA A 167 5.03 13.96 -33.46
CA ALA A 167 3.85 14.51 -34.12
C ALA A 167 2.71 13.46 -34.05
N ILE A 168 1.65 13.77 -33.30
CA ILE A 168 0.43 12.93 -33.27
C ILE A 168 -0.55 13.37 -34.36
N THR A 169 -0.64 14.69 -34.58
CA THR A 169 -1.43 15.33 -35.63
C THR A 169 -0.61 16.47 -36.22
N GLY A 170 -0.53 16.55 -37.55
CA GLY A 170 0.27 17.58 -38.21
C GLY A 170 1.78 17.32 -38.11
N THR A 171 2.57 18.39 -38.05
CA THR A 171 4.05 18.34 -38.08
C THR A 171 4.70 18.65 -36.73
N ASP A 172 4.00 19.33 -35.83
CA ASP A 172 4.56 19.76 -34.56
C ASP A 172 4.63 18.60 -33.57
N THR A 173 5.77 18.48 -32.90
CA THR A 173 5.97 17.44 -31.89
C THR A 173 5.42 17.87 -30.53
N VAL A 174 4.71 16.95 -29.88
CA VAL A 174 4.11 17.13 -28.55
C VAL A 174 4.57 16.00 -27.62
N PRO A 175 4.61 16.22 -26.29
CA PRO A 175 4.91 15.13 -25.37
C PRO A 175 3.80 14.08 -25.45
N ALA A 176 4.20 12.82 -25.62
CA ALA A 176 3.29 11.71 -25.80
C ALA A 176 3.71 10.50 -24.99
N PHE A 177 2.73 9.73 -24.51
CA PHE A 177 2.97 8.34 -24.16
C PHE A 177 3.06 7.53 -25.45
N ILE A 178 4.00 6.59 -25.49
CA ILE A 178 4.28 5.78 -26.67
C ILE A 178 4.59 4.36 -26.21
N SER A 179 3.97 3.41 -26.89
CA SER A 179 4.23 1.99 -26.70
C SER A 179 5.71 1.69 -26.96
N GLY A 180 6.33 0.88 -26.10
CA GLY A 180 7.78 0.67 -26.15
C GLY A 180 8.26 0.10 -27.48
N ASP A 181 7.50 -0.84 -28.03
CA ASP A 181 7.70 -1.48 -29.34
C ASP A 181 7.55 -0.52 -30.54
N LEU A 182 6.86 0.62 -30.39
CA LEU A 182 6.67 1.59 -31.48
C LEU A 182 7.70 2.72 -31.52
N ARG A 183 8.61 2.80 -30.54
CA ARG A 183 9.57 3.91 -30.45
C ARG A 183 10.42 4.07 -31.71
N GLN A 184 10.91 2.95 -32.24
CA GLN A 184 11.75 2.94 -33.44
C GLN A 184 10.99 3.47 -34.66
N GLU A 185 9.75 3.01 -34.86
CA GLU A 185 8.87 3.48 -35.94
C GLU A 185 8.60 4.99 -35.84
N LYS A 186 8.53 5.52 -34.61
CA LYS A 186 8.36 6.96 -34.36
C LYS A 186 9.66 7.78 -34.43
N GLY A 187 10.76 7.18 -34.90
CA GLY A 187 12.02 7.88 -35.06
C GLY A 187 12.62 8.36 -33.74
N LEU A 188 12.36 7.64 -32.64
CA LEU A 188 12.91 7.93 -31.33
C LEU A 188 14.07 6.98 -31.01
N LEU A 189 14.96 7.43 -30.11
CA LEU A 189 15.89 6.51 -29.45
C LEU A 189 15.09 5.38 -28.81
N TYR A 190 15.50 4.15 -29.05
CA TYR A 190 14.74 2.97 -28.67
C TYR A 190 15.61 1.93 -27.96
N LEU A 191 14.96 1.15 -27.11
CA LEU A 191 15.45 -0.10 -26.56
C LEU A 191 14.75 -1.25 -27.29
N PRO A 192 15.47 -2.29 -27.74
CA PRO A 192 14.83 -3.45 -28.33
C PRO A 192 14.05 -4.24 -27.28
N ASN A 193 13.10 -5.06 -27.74
CA ASN A 193 12.33 -6.01 -26.92
C ASN A 193 11.55 -5.38 -25.76
N LEU A 194 11.13 -4.13 -25.90
CA LEU A 194 10.15 -3.56 -24.99
C LEU A 194 8.76 -4.11 -25.29
N ARG A 195 8.00 -4.34 -24.23
CA ARG A 195 6.60 -4.78 -24.32
C ARG A 195 5.71 -3.74 -25.03
N SER A 196 4.66 -4.24 -25.66
CA SER A 196 3.57 -3.40 -26.16
C SER A 196 2.75 -2.85 -24.99
N CYS A 197 2.27 -1.62 -25.14
CA CYS A 197 1.45 -0.94 -24.15
C CYS A 197 0.40 -0.07 -24.86
N LYS A 198 -0.81 -0.04 -24.31
CA LYS A 198 -1.93 0.76 -24.82
C LYS A 198 -2.29 1.85 -23.82
N PHE A 199 -2.72 3.00 -24.32
CA PHE A 199 -3.08 4.17 -23.54
C PHE A 199 -4.49 4.67 -23.86
N GLY A 200 -5.08 5.36 -22.88
CA GLY A 200 -6.36 6.05 -23.02
C GLY A 200 -6.47 7.18 -22.01
N LEU A 201 -7.14 8.27 -22.39
CA LEU A 201 -7.48 9.33 -21.46
C LEU A 201 -8.70 8.91 -20.63
N THR A 202 -8.65 9.15 -19.32
CA THR A 202 -9.78 8.90 -18.43
C THR A 202 -10.54 10.19 -18.13
N THR A 203 -11.76 10.07 -17.61
CA THR A 203 -12.54 11.19 -17.05
C THR A 203 -12.16 11.50 -15.59
N MET A 204 -11.19 10.79 -15.02
CA MET A 204 -10.81 10.89 -13.62
C MET A 204 -10.04 12.19 -13.35
N ASN A 205 -10.36 12.86 -12.24
CA ASN A 205 -9.58 13.99 -11.72
C ASN A 205 -8.58 13.52 -10.65
N LYS A 206 -7.73 14.43 -10.16
CA LYS A 206 -6.72 14.12 -9.15
C LYS A 206 -7.32 13.56 -7.85
N LEU A 207 -8.45 14.10 -7.40
CA LEU A 207 -9.11 13.65 -6.17
C LEU A 207 -9.55 12.18 -6.28
N ALA A 208 -10.18 11.81 -7.40
CA ALA A 208 -10.61 10.45 -7.66
C ALA A 208 -9.41 9.49 -7.83
N PHE A 209 -8.32 9.96 -8.46
CA PHE A 209 -7.07 9.19 -8.54
C PHE A 209 -6.47 8.92 -7.15
N ASP A 210 -6.37 9.95 -6.30
CA ASP A 210 -5.82 9.85 -4.96
C ASP A 210 -6.64 8.92 -4.06
N ALA A 211 -7.96 8.91 -4.21
CA ALA A 211 -8.90 8.08 -3.45
C ALA A 211 -8.78 6.57 -3.71
N ILE A 212 -8.11 6.13 -4.79
CA ILE A 212 -7.92 4.70 -5.08
C ILE A 212 -7.09 4.05 -3.97
N SER A 213 -7.65 3.00 -3.37
CA SER A 213 -7.04 2.26 -2.28
C SER A 213 -5.91 1.34 -2.74
N ASN A 214 -4.85 1.23 -1.94
CA ASN A 214 -3.75 0.29 -2.21
C ASN A 214 -4.15 -1.19 -2.06
N ILE A 215 -5.29 -1.47 -1.43
CA ILE A 215 -5.75 -2.84 -1.16
C ILE A 215 -6.88 -3.30 -2.09
N ASP A 216 -7.38 -2.41 -2.96
CA ASP A 216 -8.44 -2.71 -3.90
C ASP A 216 -8.09 -2.16 -5.30
N ALA A 217 -7.86 -3.09 -6.23
CA ALA A 217 -7.55 -2.78 -7.63
C ALA A 217 -8.79 -2.71 -8.52
N SER A 218 -10.01 -2.91 -7.98
CA SER A 218 -11.26 -2.97 -8.74
C SER A 218 -11.45 -1.75 -9.64
N VAL A 219 -11.20 -0.55 -9.10
CA VAL A 219 -11.30 0.72 -9.84
C VAL A 219 -10.42 0.70 -11.09
N ILE A 220 -9.18 0.23 -11.00
CA ILE A 220 -8.24 0.20 -12.12
C ILE A 220 -8.62 -0.91 -13.12
N LYS A 221 -8.91 -2.12 -12.61
CA LYS A 221 -9.21 -3.29 -13.44
C LYS A 221 -10.51 -3.12 -14.26
N ASN A 222 -11.49 -2.40 -13.72
CA ASN A 222 -12.79 -2.16 -14.37
C ASN A 222 -12.80 -0.98 -15.34
N LEU A 223 -11.71 -0.20 -15.45
CA LEU A 223 -11.64 0.85 -16.48
C LEU A 223 -11.70 0.22 -17.88
N PRO A 224 -12.29 0.93 -18.87
CA PRO A 224 -12.25 0.50 -20.26
C PRO A 224 -10.83 0.15 -20.72
N ALA A 225 -10.71 -0.85 -21.59
CA ALA A 225 -9.42 -1.21 -22.16
C ALA A 225 -8.91 -0.06 -23.05
N PRO A 226 -7.69 0.45 -22.83
CA PRO A 226 -7.10 1.43 -23.72
C PRO A 226 -6.77 0.83 -25.09
N THR A 227 -6.84 1.64 -26.15
CA THR A 227 -6.67 1.18 -27.54
C THR A 227 -5.51 1.84 -28.28
N LEU A 228 -5.06 3.01 -27.83
CA LEU A 228 -4.06 3.80 -28.55
C LEU A 228 -2.65 3.33 -28.20
N SER A 229 -1.78 3.14 -29.19
CA SER A 229 -0.35 2.90 -28.92
C SER A 229 0.45 4.18 -28.69
N ALA A 230 -0.14 5.36 -28.95
CA ALA A 230 0.44 6.64 -28.60
C ALA A 230 -0.67 7.68 -28.33
N ILE A 231 -0.45 8.56 -27.34
CA ILE A 231 -1.42 9.59 -26.97
C ILE A 231 -0.72 10.85 -26.44
N LYS A 232 -1.26 12.03 -26.76
CA LYS A 232 -0.77 13.33 -26.28
C LYS A 232 -0.90 13.41 -24.76
N ILE A 233 0.13 13.92 -24.10
CA ILE A 233 0.16 14.16 -22.66
C ILE A 233 -0.24 15.61 -22.37
N GLU A 234 -1.13 15.77 -21.41
CA GLU A 234 -1.60 17.07 -20.92
C GLU A 234 -1.53 17.12 -19.40
N SER A 235 -1.20 18.30 -18.85
CA SER A 235 -1.08 18.50 -17.41
C SER A 235 -2.45 18.35 -16.72
N ALA A 236 -2.42 17.90 -15.46
CA ALA A 236 -3.59 17.67 -14.61
C ALA A 236 -4.60 16.63 -15.15
N LYS A 237 -4.17 15.78 -16.09
CA LYS A 237 -4.97 14.65 -16.60
C LYS A 237 -4.52 13.32 -16.01
N VAL A 238 -5.43 12.34 -16.05
CA VAL A 238 -5.21 10.96 -15.65
C VAL A 238 -5.39 10.06 -16.87
N TYR A 239 -4.37 9.27 -17.17
CA TYR A 239 -4.36 8.31 -18.27
C TYR A 239 -4.42 6.90 -17.73
N VAL A 240 -5.10 6.00 -18.43
CA VAL A 240 -4.99 4.56 -18.21
C VAL A 240 -3.93 4.02 -19.17
N TYR A 241 -3.13 3.08 -18.67
CA TYR A 241 -2.25 2.26 -19.50
C TYR A 241 -2.50 0.78 -19.23
N GLU A 242 -2.25 -0.05 -20.23
CA GLU A 242 -2.38 -1.49 -20.11
C GLU A 242 -1.35 -2.19 -20.99
N ASN A 243 -0.63 -3.15 -20.40
CA ASN A 243 0.27 -4.07 -21.09
C ASN A 243 -0.14 -5.53 -20.77
N ASP A 244 0.70 -6.49 -21.13
CA ASP A 244 0.47 -7.92 -20.93
C ASP A 244 0.49 -8.37 -19.46
N THR A 245 1.20 -7.68 -18.58
CA THR A 245 1.35 -8.07 -17.16
C THR A 245 0.50 -7.24 -16.21
N GLU A 246 0.13 -6.02 -16.58
CA GLU A 246 -0.49 -5.06 -15.67
C GLU A 246 -1.40 -4.04 -16.36
N LYS A 247 -2.20 -3.39 -15.52
CA LYS A 247 -3.02 -2.24 -15.87
C LYS A 247 -2.82 -1.17 -14.82
N GLY A 248 -2.72 0.08 -15.25
CA GLY A 248 -2.48 1.17 -14.30
C GLY A 248 -3.00 2.51 -14.76
N LEU A 249 -2.81 3.48 -13.88
CA LEU A 249 -3.16 4.88 -14.09
C LEU A 249 -1.90 5.75 -13.96
N ILE A 250 -1.83 6.81 -14.75
CA ILE A 250 -0.76 7.79 -14.75
C ILE A 250 -1.38 9.17 -14.58
N PHE A 251 -1.11 9.83 -13.46
CA PHE A 251 -1.46 11.23 -13.24
C PHE A 251 -0.31 12.13 -13.67
N ILE A 252 -0.62 13.16 -14.47
CA ILE A 252 0.34 14.18 -14.90
C ILE A 252 0.26 15.38 -13.97
N GLY A 253 1.25 15.52 -13.09
CA GLY A 253 1.35 16.67 -12.19
C GLY A 253 1.71 17.95 -12.94
N SER A 254 2.83 17.93 -13.67
CA SER A 254 3.32 19.09 -14.42
C SER A 254 4.04 18.66 -15.69
N ILE A 255 4.08 19.57 -16.66
CA ILE A 255 4.86 19.44 -17.90
C ILE A 255 5.67 20.74 -18.03
N ALA A 256 6.97 20.63 -18.26
CA ALA A 256 7.85 21.76 -18.52
C ALA A 256 8.56 21.55 -19.86
N ALA A 257 8.41 22.50 -20.77
CA ALA A 257 9.21 22.54 -22.00
C ALA A 257 10.66 22.89 -21.65
N LYS A 258 11.60 22.19 -22.28
CA LYS A 258 13.05 22.30 -22.05
C LYS A 258 13.77 22.23 -23.39
N THR A 259 15.01 22.70 -23.40
CA THR A 259 15.90 22.61 -24.58
C THR A 259 17.22 21.95 -24.20
N ALA A 260 17.74 21.12 -25.10
CA ALA A 260 19.04 20.48 -24.93
C ALA A 260 19.65 20.10 -26.28
N THR A 261 20.92 19.67 -26.24
CA THR A 261 21.55 18.92 -27.33
C THR A 261 21.12 17.46 -27.21
N LEU A 262 20.51 16.90 -28.25
CA LEU A 262 19.90 15.57 -28.20
C LEU A 262 20.57 14.59 -29.19
N GLU A 263 20.84 13.37 -28.71
CA GLU A 263 21.19 12.23 -29.57
C GLU A 263 19.98 11.84 -30.43
N GLN A 264 20.23 11.56 -31.71
CA GLN A 264 19.25 11.08 -32.67
C GLN A 264 19.39 9.56 -32.87
N PRO A 265 18.37 8.87 -33.39
CA PRO A 265 18.42 7.41 -33.62
C PRO A 265 19.59 6.94 -34.49
N ASN A 266 20.12 7.79 -35.37
CA ASN A 266 21.27 7.51 -36.21
C ASN A 266 22.63 7.77 -35.53
N GLY A 267 22.65 8.03 -34.21
CA GLY A 267 23.85 8.30 -33.42
C GLY A 267 24.41 9.71 -33.56
N THR A 268 23.80 10.56 -34.40
CA THR A 268 24.20 11.97 -34.51
C THR A 268 23.68 12.80 -33.35
N TRP A 269 24.41 13.87 -33.02
CA TRP A 269 24.02 14.81 -31.98
C TRP A 269 23.58 16.13 -32.59
N VAL A 270 22.32 16.51 -32.37
CA VAL A 270 21.77 17.79 -32.84
C VAL A 270 21.93 18.83 -31.74
N LYS A 271 22.80 19.82 -31.97
CA LYS A 271 23.12 20.89 -31.01
C LYS A 271 22.07 22.01 -31.06
N ARG A 272 21.78 22.58 -29.88
CA ARG A 272 20.92 23.75 -29.60
C ARG A 272 19.41 23.55 -29.83
N ASN A 273 18.62 24.01 -28.86
CA ASN A 273 17.17 24.27 -28.93
C ASN A 273 16.22 23.14 -29.34
N ASN A 274 16.66 21.87 -29.33
CA ASN A 274 15.70 20.79 -29.50
C ASN A 274 14.79 20.70 -28.28
N ASN A 275 13.49 20.89 -28.53
CA ASN A 275 12.48 20.86 -27.51
C ASN A 275 12.26 19.44 -27.02
N TYR A 276 12.37 19.25 -25.71
CA TYR A 276 11.88 18.08 -25.00
C TYR A 276 11.02 18.54 -23.83
N HIS A 277 10.37 17.59 -23.15
CA HIS A 277 9.54 17.90 -22.00
C HIS A 277 10.00 17.11 -20.80
N GLU A 278 10.08 17.79 -19.66
CA GLU A 278 10.19 17.18 -18.34
C GLU A 278 8.78 17.08 -17.75
N LEU A 279 8.45 15.91 -17.21
CA LEU A 279 7.16 15.63 -16.59
C LEU A 279 7.35 15.19 -15.15
N LYS A 280 6.41 15.59 -14.29
CA LYS A 280 6.25 15.01 -12.96
C LYS A 280 5.01 14.14 -12.96
N ILE A 281 5.18 12.84 -12.74
CA ILE A 281 4.08 11.86 -12.79
C ILE A 281 3.95 11.10 -11.46
N ILE A 282 2.75 10.57 -11.23
CA ILE A 282 2.47 9.57 -10.19
C ILE A 282 1.70 8.43 -10.88
N THR A 283 2.10 7.19 -10.65
CA THR A 283 1.38 6.01 -11.15
C THR A 283 0.70 5.23 -10.03
N LYS A 284 -0.40 4.56 -10.40
CA LYS A 284 -1.04 3.52 -9.61
C LYS A 284 -1.18 2.29 -10.48
N THR A 285 -0.55 1.20 -10.10
CA THR A 285 -0.37 0.02 -10.95
C THR A 285 -0.95 -1.21 -10.28
N ALA A 286 -1.78 -1.95 -11.02
CA ALA A 286 -2.39 -3.20 -10.59
C ALA A 286 -1.91 -4.36 -11.48
N PRO A 287 -1.30 -5.40 -10.90
CA PRO A 287 -1.00 -6.63 -11.62
C PRO A 287 -2.27 -7.25 -12.21
N LYS A 288 -2.19 -7.81 -13.42
CA LYS A 288 -3.33 -8.51 -14.03
C LYS A 288 -3.73 -9.74 -13.23
N ASN A 289 -2.74 -10.47 -12.72
CA ASN A 289 -2.90 -11.68 -11.90
C ASN A 289 -3.05 -11.35 -10.41
#